data_AF-A0A1H3N7F5-F1
#
_entry.id   AF-A0A1H3N7F5-F1
#
_cell.length_a   1.000
_cell.length_b   1.000
_cell.length_c   1.000
_cell.angle_alpha   90.00
_cell.angle_beta   90.00
_cell.angle_gamma   90.00
#
_symmetry.space_group_name_H-M   'P 1'
#
loop_
_entity.id
_entity.type
_entity.pdbx_description
1 polymer ?
#
loop_
_entity_poly.entity_id
_entity_poly.type
_entity_poly.pdbx_seq_one_letter_code
_entity_poly.pdbx_strand_id
1 'polypeptide(L)'
;MTDLAAKVDLLFAFPVDDEDDDRDDITDAIRAAGFDDAVIGFDTPGVVELGFKIEGKDHEALIFAAIDAARWALPFATLREINASFVSQRGPAKLSVSM
;
A
#
# COMPACT_ATOMS: atom_id res chain seq x y z
N MET A 1 9.20 14.64 20.78
CA MET A 1 9.84 14.02 19.59
C MET A 1 8.67 13.65 18.70
N THR A 2 8.38 14.45 17.68
CA THR A 2 7.14 14.31 16.91
C THR A 2 7.32 13.18 15.92
N ASP A 3 6.55 12.11 16.07
CA ASP A 3 6.41 11.08 15.03
C ASP A 3 5.91 11.75 13.76
N LEU A 4 6.62 11.53 12.66
CA LEU A 4 6.29 12.10 11.38
C LEU A 4 5.38 11.09 10.67
N ALA A 5 4.18 11.49 10.28
CA ALA A 5 3.26 10.62 9.56
C ALA A 5 3.49 10.75 8.05
N ALA A 6 3.50 9.63 7.34
CA ALA A 6 3.47 9.58 5.89
C ALA A 6 2.22 8.85 5.42
N LYS A 7 1.60 9.34 4.34
CA LYS A 7 0.55 8.62 3.63
C LYS A 7 1.19 7.86 2.48
N VAL A 8 0.89 6.57 2.36
CA VAL A 8 1.42 5.68 1.33
C VAL A 8 0.23 5.03 0.64
N ASP A 9 0.24 5.05 -0.69
CA ASP A 9 -0.70 4.36 -1.55
C ASP A 9 0.09 3.39 -2.45
N LEU A 10 -0.21 2.10 -2.38
CA LEU A 10 0.40 1.05 -3.20
C LEU A 10 -0.62 0.54 -4.21
N LEU A 11 -0.23 0.43 -5.48
CA LEU A 11 -1.09 -0.08 -6.54
C LEU A 11 -0.59 -1.44 -6.99
N PHE A 12 -1.43 -2.46 -6.88
CA PHE A 12 -1.14 -3.82 -7.31
C PHE A 12 -2.06 -4.23 -8.46
N ALA A 13 -1.52 -4.92 -9.45
CA ALA A 13 -2.29 -5.51 -10.55
C ALA A 13 -2.27 -7.04 -10.44
N PHE A 14 -3.44 -7.65 -10.54
CA PHE A 14 -3.61 -9.09 -10.63
C PHE A 14 -3.63 -9.55 -12.10
N PRO A 15 -3.26 -10.81 -12.38
CA PRO A 15 -3.55 -11.41 -13.69
C PRO A 15 -5.05 -11.33 -13.95
N VAL A 16 -5.42 -10.82 -15.13
CA VAL A 16 -6.79 -10.55 -15.54
C VAL A 16 -7.49 -11.87 -15.84
N ASP A 17 -8.12 -12.52 -14.85
CA ASP A 17 -9.04 -13.64 -15.12
C ASP A 17 -10.10 -13.91 -14.02
N ASP A 18 -9.97 -13.41 -12.78
CA ASP A 18 -11.02 -13.59 -11.77
C ASP A 18 -11.57 -12.24 -11.29
N GLU A 19 -12.70 -11.85 -11.89
CA GLU A 19 -13.45 -10.66 -11.54
C GLU A 19 -14.39 -10.98 -10.35
N ASP A 20 -14.23 -10.21 -9.27
CA ASP A 20 -15.14 -10.03 -8.13
C ASP A 20 -15.16 -11.03 -6.96
N ASP A 21 -14.94 -12.33 -7.14
CA ASP A 21 -15.10 -13.30 -6.03
C ASP A 21 -13.99 -13.18 -4.96
N ASP A 22 -12.85 -12.59 -5.28
CA ASP A 22 -11.68 -12.54 -4.39
C ASP A 22 -11.58 -11.27 -3.53
N ARG A 23 -12.51 -10.30 -3.64
CA ARG A 23 -12.35 -8.99 -2.97
C ARG A 23 -12.33 -9.08 -1.44
N ASP A 24 -13.19 -9.92 -0.88
CA ASP A 24 -13.26 -10.15 0.56
C ASP A 24 -12.02 -10.92 1.04
N ASP A 25 -11.59 -11.94 0.29
CA ASP A 25 -10.38 -12.70 0.58
C ASP A 25 -9.10 -11.83 0.49
N ILE A 26 -9.01 -10.95 -0.51
CA ILE A 26 -7.94 -9.95 -0.64
C ILE A 26 -7.95 -8.99 0.55
N THR A 27 -9.14 -8.52 0.94
CA THR A 27 -9.29 -7.62 2.09
C THR A 27 -8.81 -8.30 3.37
N ASP A 28 -9.25 -9.52 3.63
CA ASP A 28 -8.86 -10.28 4.81
C ASP A 28 -7.36 -10.61 4.82
N ALA A 29 -6.77 -10.97 3.67
CA ALA A 29 -5.34 -11.22 3.54
C ALA A 29 -4.50 -9.97 3.85
N ILE A 30 -4.90 -8.82 3.31
CA ILE A 30 -4.24 -7.53 3.57
C ILE A 30 -4.35 -7.17 5.06
N ARG A 31 -5.54 -7.32 5.66
CA ARG A 31 -5.76 -7.04 7.09
C ARG A 31 -4.90 -7.94 7.96
N ALA A 32 -4.88 -9.25 7.69
CA ALA A 32 -4.05 -10.22 8.40
C ALA A 32 -2.54 -9.94 8.29
N ALA A 33 -2.10 -9.24 7.24
CA ALA A 33 -0.72 -8.79 7.07
C ALA A 33 -0.35 -7.52 7.86
N GLY A 34 -1.28 -6.98 8.68
CA GLY A 34 -1.06 -5.83 9.56
C GLY A 34 -1.52 -4.49 8.99
N PHE A 35 -2.34 -4.50 7.94
CA PHE A 35 -2.93 -3.30 7.34
C PHE A 35 -4.36 -3.05 7.84
N ASP A 36 -4.58 -3.22 9.15
CA ASP A 36 -5.89 -3.12 9.82
C ASP A 36 -6.60 -1.77 9.65
N ASP A 37 -5.88 -0.69 9.39
CA ASP A 37 -6.46 0.65 9.18
C ASP A 37 -6.32 1.13 7.73
N ALA A 38 -5.95 0.23 6.80
CA ALA A 38 -5.76 0.61 5.42
C ALA A 38 -7.10 0.74 4.67
N VAL A 39 -7.15 1.72 3.78
CA VAL A 39 -8.19 1.89 2.78
C VAL A 39 -7.83 1.01 1.60
N ILE A 40 -8.73 0.09 1.24
CA ILE A 40 -8.55 -0.84 0.13
C ILE A 40 -9.55 -0.45 -0.98
N GLY A 41 -9.03 -0.09 -2.15
CA GLY A 41 -9.80 0.33 -3.31
C GLY A 41 -9.76 -0.71 -4.42
N PHE A 42 -10.90 -0.92 -5.09
CA PHE A 42 -11.09 -1.86 -6.20
C PHE A 42 -11.71 -1.15 -7.42
N ASP A 43 -11.43 0.14 -7.58
CA ASP A 43 -12.08 1.01 -8.59
C ASP A 43 -11.74 0.64 -10.04
N THR A 44 -10.69 -0.15 -10.25
CA THR A 44 -10.26 -0.64 -11.57
C THR A 44 -10.22 -2.17 -11.58
N PRO A 45 -10.88 -2.84 -12.54
CA PRO A 45 -10.82 -4.31 -12.65
C PRO A 45 -9.38 -4.84 -12.71
N GLY A 46 -9.10 -5.89 -11.95
CA GLY A 46 -7.77 -6.48 -11.86
C GLY A 46 -6.74 -5.61 -11.13
N VAL A 47 -7.15 -4.53 -10.45
CA VAL A 47 -6.26 -3.64 -9.70
C VAL A 47 -6.78 -3.44 -8.30
N VAL A 48 -5.88 -3.51 -7.31
CA VAL A 48 -6.15 -3.11 -5.93
C VAL A 48 -5.25 -1.96 -5.53
N GLU A 49 -5.86 -0.94 -4.92
CA GLU A 49 -5.16 0.18 -4.30
C GLU A 49 -5.16 -0.02 -2.78
N LEU A 50 -3.99 0.10 -2.15
CA LEU A 50 -3.80 -0.02 -0.71
C LEU A 50 -3.26 1.30 -0.14
N GLY A 51 -4.13 2.08 0.49
CA GLY A 51 -3.82 3.36 1.11
C GLY A 51 -3.70 3.27 2.63
N PHE A 52 -2.55 3.60 3.21
CA PHE A 52 -2.31 3.53 4.64
C PHE A 52 -1.41 4.65 5.14
N LYS A 53 -1.25 4.75 6.46
CA LYS A 53 -0.34 5.69 7.11
C LYS A 53 0.78 4.92 7.78
N ILE A 54 1.98 5.47 7.69
CA ILE A 54 3.12 5.03 8.48
C ILE A 54 3.54 6.15 9.42
N GLU A 55 3.90 5.78 10.64
CA GLU A 55 4.44 6.68 11.65
C GLU A 55 5.80 6.15 12.09
N GLY A 56 6.80 7.02 12.09
CA GLY A 56 8.14 6.64 12.50
C GLY A 56 9.21 7.63 12.05
N LYS A 57 10.45 7.31 12.40
CA LYS A 57 11.62 8.13 12.04
C LYS A 57 12.23 7.77 10.68
N ASP A 58 12.12 6.51 10.29
CA ASP A 58 12.70 5.98 9.05
C ASP A 58 11.58 5.54 8.11
N HIS A 59 11.05 6.52 7.38
CA HIS A 59 9.93 6.29 6.46
C HIS A 59 10.30 5.37 5.31
N GLU A 60 11.55 5.42 4.85
CA GLU A 60 12.01 4.57 3.75
C GLU A 60 11.99 3.11 4.18
N ALA A 61 12.59 2.79 5.33
CA ALA A 61 12.55 1.42 5.87
C ALA A 61 11.12 0.93 6.13
N LEU A 62 10.24 1.80 6.63
CA LEU A 62 8.82 1.47 6.87
C LEU A 62 8.06 1.23 5.57
N ILE A 63 8.31 2.00 4.51
CA ILE A 63 7.71 1.79 3.19
C ILE A 63 8.17 0.45 2.62
N PHE A 64 9.46 0.13 2.69
CA PHE A 64 9.97 -1.15 2.19
C PHE A 64 9.40 -2.33 2.96
N ALA A 65 9.32 -2.25 4.29
CA ALA A 65 8.69 -3.29 5.11
C ALA A 65 7.20 -3.47 4.77
N ALA A 66 6.48 -2.37 4.53
CA ALA A 66 5.08 -2.43 4.12
C ALA A 66 4.92 -3.04 2.71
N ILE A 67 5.81 -2.71 1.76
CA ILE A 67 5.81 -3.31 0.43
C ILE A 67 6.01 -4.82 0.54
N ASP A 68 6.99 -5.27 1.33
CA ASP A 68 7.22 -6.70 1.53
C ASP A 68 5.99 -7.38 2.15
N ALA A 69 5.42 -6.82 3.23
CA ALA A 69 4.21 -7.35 3.85
C ALA A 69 3.02 -7.45 2.87
N ALA A 70 2.80 -6.42 2.06
CA ALA A 70 1.74 -6.40 1.05
C ALA A 70 1.99 -7.44 -0.07
N ARG A 71 3.25 -7.64 -0.49
CA ARG A 71 3.61 -8.69 -1.48
C ARG A 71 3.41 -10.10 -0.92
N TRP A 72 3.65 -10.30 0.37
CA TRP A 72 3.35 -11.56 1.04
C TRP A 72 1.85 -11.83 1.14
N ALA A 73 1.05 -10.79 1.37
CA ALA A 73 -0.41 -10.88 1.38
C ALA A 73 -0.98 -11.15 -0.02
N LEU A 74 -0.36 -10.58 -1.07
CA LEU A 74 -0.83 -10.61 -2.45
C LEU A 74 0.18 -11.30 -3.38
N PRO A 75 0.44 -12.61 -3.20
CA PRO A 75 1.54 -13.31 -3.89
C PRO A 75 1.38 -13.39 -5.41
N PHE A 76 0.16 -13.28 -5.92
CA PHE A 76 -0.16 -13.31 -7.34
C PHE A 76 -0.26 -11.91 -7.96
N ALA A 77 -0.20 -10.86 -7.15
CA ALA A 77 -0.29 -9.49 -7.63
C ALA A 77 1.10 -8.92 -7.92
N THR A 78 1.18 -8.06 -8.93
CA THR A 78 2.38 -7.32 -9.29
C THR A 78 2.26 -5.89 -8.79
N LEU A 79 3.21 -5.41 -7.99
CA LEU A 79 3.29 -4.01 -7.60
C LEU A 79 3.58 -3.15 -8.84
N ARG A 80 2.66 -2.22 -9.14
CA ARG A 80 2.72 -1.32 -10.30
C ARG A 80 3.19 0.07 -9.91
N GLU A 81 2.76 0.56 -8.76
CA GLU A 81 3.06 1.93 -8.33
C GLU A 81 3.16 2.06 -6.81
N ILE A 82 4.05 2.93 -6.38
CA ILE A 82 4.20 3.38 -4.99
C ILE A 82 4.06 4.89 -4.99
N ASN A 83 3.06 5.41 -4.28
CA ASN A 83 2.91 6.84 -4.02
C ASN A 83 3.05 7.10 -2.53
N ALA A 84 4.08 7.84 -2.11
CA ALA A 84 4.26 8.25 -0.73
C ALA A 84 4.27 9.77 -0.61
N SER A 85 3.61 10.30 0.41
CA SER A 85 3.64 11.72 0.74
C SER A 85 3.99 11.91 2.21
N PHE A 86 4.96 12.79 2.45
CA PHE A 86 5.55 13.04 3.76
C PHE A 86 5.28 14.49 4.15
N VAL A 87 4.86 14.72 5.39
CA VAL A 87 4.79 16.09 5.95
C VAL A 87 5.94 16.27 6.91
N SER A 88 6.99 16.99 6.48
CA SER A 88 8.15 17.29 7.32
C SER A 88 8.16 18.74 7.79
N GLN A 89 9.01 19.05 8.78
CA GLN A 89 9.25 20.44 9.19
C GLN A 89 9.79 21.33 8.06
N ARG A 90 10.31 20.73 6.97
CA ARG A 90 10.79 21.45 5.77
C ARG A 90 9.70 21.66 4.71
N GLY A 91 8.47 21.22 4.96
CA GLY A 91 7.36 21.24 4.03
C GLY A 91 6.97 19.84 3.52
N PRO A 92 5.89 19.77 2.71
CA PRO A 92 5.43 18.52 2.12
C PRO A 92 6.41 18.01 1.05
N ALA A 93 6.65 16.70 1.02
CA ALA A 93 7.41 16.02 -0.02
C ALA A 93 6.57 14.85 -0.58
N LYS A 94 6.72 14.53 -1.86
CA LYS A 94 6.05 13.40 -2.52
C LYS A 94 7.09 12.53 -3.25
N LEU A 95 6.94 11.22 -3.13
CA LEU A 95 7.64 10.20 -3.88
C LEU A 95 6.62 9.41 -4.70
N SER A 96 6.89 9.22 -5.98
CA SER A 96 6.08 8.36 -6.84
C SER A 96 7.02 7.51 -7.69
N VAL A 97 6.83 6.20 -7.66
CA VAL A 97 7.64 5.23 -8.40
C VAL A 97 6.69 4.27 -9.10
N SER A 98 6.77 4.21 -10.42
CA SER A 98 6.04 3.24 -11.24
C SER A 98 7.00 2.15 -11.73
N MET A 99 6.54 0.89 -11.76
CA MET A 99 7.30 -0.31 -12.17
C MET A 99 6.81 -0.92 -13.48
#